data_AF-A0A1S3V9H2-F1
#
_entry.id   AF-A0A1S3V9H2-F1
#
_cell.length_a   1.000
_cell.length_b   1.000
_cell.length_c   1.000
_cell.angle_alpha   90.00
_cell.angle_beta   90.00
_cell.angle_gamma   90.00
#
_symmetry.space_group_name_H-M   'P 1'
#
loop_
_entity.id
_entity.type
_entity.pdbx_description
1 polymer ?
#
loop_
_entity_poly.entity_id
_entity_poly.type
_entity_poly.pdbx_seq_one_letter_code
_entity_poly.pdbx_strand_id
1 'polypeptide(L)'
;MIPWGGLSCCLSAAALYLLGRSSGRDAEILKSVTRVNQLKELAQLLDAEILPLIVTISGRVGSETPINCEFSGLRGVIVEETAEQHFLKHNDAGSWIQDSALMLSMSKEVPWYLDDGSDRVHVVGARGATGFALPVGSEAFEESGRSLVRGTLDYLQGLKMLGVKRIERVLPIGTSLTVVGEAAKDDVGTIRIQRPHKGPFYVSPKTIDQLIANLGKWARWYKYASVGLTVFGAYLIAKHAIRYILERRRRSELQRKVLAAAAAKKSGSNNDVEKADSLSDVAKRDRLMPDLCVICLEQEYNAVFVPCGHMCCCTTCSSHLTNCPLCRRQIEKVVKTFRH
;
A
#
# COMPACT_ATOMS: atom_id res chain seq x y z
N MET A 1 11.55 14.05 -16.02
CA MET A 1 10.90 12.87 -15.42
C MET A 1 9.94 13.37 -14.35
N ILE A 2 8.76 12.77 -14.21
CA ILE A 2 7.72 13.24 -13.27
C ILE A 2 8.15 12.87 -11.83
N PRO A 3 7.99 13.74 -10.82
CA PRO A 3 8.34 13.45 -9.43
C PRO A 3 7.28 12.54 -8.78
N TRP A 4 7.23 11.27 -9.19
CA TRP A 4 6.25 10.28 -8.73
C TRP A 4 6.15 10.18 -7.20
N GLY A 5 7.26 10.28 -6.48
CA GLY A 5 7.26 10.25 -5.01
C GLY A 5 6.59 11.47 -4.36
N GLY A 6 6.67 12.65 -4.97
CA GLY A 6 5.97 13.84 -4.46
C GLY A 6 4.47 13.78 -4.74
N LEU A 7 4.10 13.33 -5.93
CA LEU A 7 2.71 13.11 -6.34
C LEU A 7 2.01 12.07 -5.47
N SER A 8 2.67 10.92 -5.20
CA SER A 8 2.09 9.89 -4.33
C SER A 8 1.86 10.40 -2.91
N CYS A 9 2.81 11.18 -2.34
CA CYS A 9 2.62 11.79 -1.02
C CYS A 9 1.42 12.74 -0.98
N CYS A 10 1.24 13.57 -2.02
CA CYS A 10 0.09 14.48 -2.11
C CYS A 10 -1.25 13.73 -2.27
N LEU A 11 -1.28 12.64 -3.06
CA LEU A 11 -2.48 11.81 -3.19
C LEU A 11 -2.84 11.11 -1.88
N SER A 12 -1.86 10.55 -1.19
CA SER A 12 -2.04 9.97 0.14
C SER A 12 -2.50 11.02 1.15
N ALA A 13 -1.95 12.24 1.09
CA ALA A 13 -2.40 13.35 1.93
C ALA A 13 -3.86 13.70 1.69
N ALA A 14 -4.31 13.75 0.43
CA ALA A 14 -5.70 14.01 0.08
C ALA A 14 -6.62 12.89 0.58
N ALA A 15 -6.23 11.62 0.43
CA ALA A 15 -6.98 10.48 0.94
C ALA A 15 -7.14 10.55 2.47
N LEU A 16 -6.05 10.82 3.20
CA LEU A 16 -6.11 10.99 4.67
C LEU A 16 -6.95 12.20 5.08
N TYR A 17 -6.92 13.30 4.32
CA TYR A 17 -7.79 14.46 4.59
C TYR A 17 -9.27 14.09 4.48
N LEU A 18 -9.65 13.36 3.44
CA LEU A 18 -11.03 12.91 3.24
C LEU A 18 -11.49 11.96 4.36
N LEU A 19 -10.63 11.02 4.76
CA LEU A 19 -10.88 10.14 5.90
C LEU A 19 -11.05 10.93 7.20
N GLY A 20 -10.12 11.84 7.50
CA GLY A 20 -10.21 12.71 8.67
C GLY A 20 -11.47 13.57 8.70
N ARG A 21 -11.90 14.09 7.54
CA ARG A 21 -13.14 14.85 7.39
C ARG A 21 -14.37 13.98 7.61
N SER A 22 -14.37 12.74 7.13
CA SER A 22 -15.47 11.79 7.34
C SER A 22 -15.60 11.41 8.82
N SER A 23 -14.51 10.99 9.48
CA SER A 23 -14.54 10.65 10.91
C SER A 23 -14.90 11.84 11.80
N GLY A 24 -14.47 13.06 11.42
CA GLY A 24 -14.87 14.28 12.11
C GLY A 24 -16.37 14.58 11.96
N ARG A 25 -16.94 14.36 10.77
CA ARG A 25 -18.38 14.51 10.53
C ARG A 25 -19.19 13.50 11.34
N ASP A 26 -18.77 12.24 11.35
CA ASP A 26 -19.45 11.21 12.13
C ASP A 26 -19.45 11.54 13.62
N ALA A 27 -18.33 12.04 14.15
CA ALA A 27 -18.25 12.49 15.54
C ALA A 27 -19.23 13.65 15.84
N GLU A 28 -19.37 14.63 14.94
CA GLU A 28 -20.33 15.72 15.11
C GLU A 28 -21.78 15.25 15.00
N ILE A 29 -22.09 14.33 14.09
CA ILE A 29 -23.43 13.76 14.01
C ILE A 29 -23.76 13.01 15.30
N LEU A 30 -22.84 12.19 15.82
CA LEU A 30 -23.06 11.47 17.09
C LEU A 30 -23.22 12.40 18.29
N LYS A 31 -22.64 13.60 18.27
CA LYS A 31 -22.87 14.62 19.32
C LYS A 31 -24.27 15.22 19.24
N SER A 32 -24.84 15.36 18.05
CA SER A 32 -26.16 15.95 17.85
C SER A 32 -27.32 14.96 18.05
N VAL A 33 -27.04 13.66 18.14
CA VAL A 33 -28.06 12.62 18.37
C VAL A 33 -28.68 12.77 19.77
N THR A 34 -30.00 12.63 19.85
CA THR A 34 -30.75 12.65 21.11
C THR A 34 -30.34 11.49 22.01
N ARG A 35 -29.89 11.81 23.22
CA ARG A 35 -29.45 10.81 24.21
C ARG A 35 -30.63 10.47 25.12
N VAL A 36 -31.00 9.20 25.14
CA VAL A 36 -32.07 8.70 26.00
C VAL A 36 -31.44 7.96 27.17
N ASN A 37 -31.62 8.52 28.37
CA ASN A 37 -31.02 7.96 29.59
C ASN A 37 -31.86 6.82 30.18
N GLN A 38 -33.19 6.90 30.04
CA GLN A 38 -34.13 5.86 30.47
C GLN A 38 -35.01 5.44 29.29
N LEU A 39 -35.05 4.14 28.99
CA LEU A 39 -35.77 3.61 27.82
C LEU A 39 -37.27 3.97 27.84
N LYS A 40 -37.90 4.07 29.02
CA LYS A 40 -39.31 4.51 29.15
C LYS A 40 -39.59 5.91 28.57
N GLU A 41 -38.59 6.78 28.50
CA GLU A 41 -38.74 8.15 27.96
C GLU A 41 -38.87 8.13 26.43
N LEU A 42 -38.40 7.05 25.79
CA LEU A 42 -38.42 6.91 24.34
C LEU A 42 -39.85 6.90 23.78
N ALA A 43 -40.79 6.30 24.51
CA ALA A 43 -42.21 6.30 24.14
C ALA A 43 -42.77 7.73 24.02
N GLN A 44 -42.45 8.57 25.02
CA GLN A 44 -42.92 9.97 25.07
C GLN A 44 -42.30 10.82 23.97
N LEU A 45 -41.02 10.57 23.64
CA LEU A 45 -40.32 11.27 22.56
C LEU A 45 -40.88 10.90 21.17
N LEU A 46 -41.20 9.62 20.96
CA LEU A 46 -41.79 9.15 19.70
C LEU A 46 -43.21 9.68 19.48
N ASP A 47 -44.00 9.84 20.54
CA ASP A 47 -45.35 10.39 20.44
C ASP A 47 -45.33 11.92 20.22
N ALA A 48 -44.22 12.61 20.52
CA ALA A 48 -44.06 14.06 20.36
C ALA A 48 -43.46 14.48 19.00
N GLU A 49 -42.68 13.62 18.34
CA GLU A 49 -42.00 13.94 17.08
C GLU A 49 -42.62 13.22 15.87
N ILE A 50 -42.81 13.96 14.77
CA ILE A 50 -43.44 13.47 13.52
C ILE A 50 -42.39 12.89 12.55
N LEU A 51 -41.08 13.03 12.84
CA LEU A 51 -39.96 12.67 11.96
C LEU A 51 -39.18 11.46 12.47
N PRO A 52 -38.40 10.77 11.61
CA PRO A 52 -37.54 9.67 12.04
C PRO A 52 -36.51 10.17 13.06
N LEU A 53 -36.76 9.82 14.32
CA LEU A 53 -35.98 10.25 15.47
C LEU A 53 -34.76 9.33 15.61
N ILE A 54 -33.56 9.87 15.35
CA ILE A 54 -32.31 9.16 15.62
C ILE A 54 -31.98 9.33 17.10
N VAL A 55 -31.86 8.22 17.82
CA VAL A 55 -31.57 8.22 19.26
C VAL A 55 -30.32 7.40 19.56
N THR A 56 -29.71 7.71 20.70
CA THR A 56 -28.77 6.84 21.38
C THR A 56 -29.44 6.24 22.59
N ILE A 57 -29.46 4.91 22.66
CA ILE A 57 -29.93 4.14 23.81
C ILE A 57 -28.83 3.22 24.33
N SER A 58 -28.92 2.86 25.61
CA SER A 58 -28.04 1.87 26.23
C SER A 58 -28.85 0.92 27.08
N GLY A 59 -28.45 -0.34 27.12
CA GLY A 59 -29.10 -1.35 27.95
C GLY A 59 -28.38 -2.68 27.91
N ARG A 60 -28.92 -3.65 28.63
CA ARG A 60 -28.45 -5.03 28.61
C ARG A 60 -29.22 -5.83 27.57
N VAL A 61 -28.50 -6.64 26.81
CA VAL A 61 -29.10 -7.55 25.82
C VAL A 61 -30.01 -8.55 26.52
N GLY A 62 -31.26 -8.65 26.06
CA GLY A 62 -32.26 -9.60 26.52
C GLY A 62 -32.99 -10.26 25.34
N SER A 63 -33.59 -11.42 25.59
CA SER A 63 -34.44 -12.13 24.63
C SER A 63 -35.36 -13.09 25.39
N GLU A 64 -36.59 -13.26 24.88
CA GLU A 64 -37.55 -14.24 25.42
C GLU A 64 -37.19 -15.67 24.99
N THR A 65 -36.50 -15.84 23.86
CA THR A 65 -36.16 -17.14 23.27
C THR A 65 -34.67 -17.21 22.94
N PRO A 66 -33.79 -17.15 23.94
CA PRO A 66 -32.35 -17.14 23.69
C PRO A 66 -31.85 -18.47 23.12
N ILE A 67 -30.80 -18.39 22.32
CA ILE A 67 -30.11 -19.56 21.76
C ILE A 67 -29.16 -20.11 22.82
N ASN A 68 -29.29 -21.40 23.13
CA ASN A 68 -28.31 -22.13 23.93
C ASN A 68 -27.15 -22.57 23.03
N CYS A 69 -25.95 -22.10 23.34
CA CYS A 69 -24.74 -22.36 22.57
C CYS A 69 -24.10 -23.65 23.07
N GLU A 70 -23.97 -24.65 22.20
CA GLU A 70 -23.50 -25.99 22.60
C GLU A 70 -22.00 -25.99 22.94
N PHE A 71 -21.19 -25.19 22.24
CA PHE A 71 -19.73 -25.22 22.39
C PHE A 71 -19.21 -24.33 23.53
N SER A 72 -19.83 -23.18 23.78
CA SER A 72 -19.44 -22.28 24.88
C SER A 72 -20.28 -22.47 26.15
N GLY A 73 -21.44 -23.14 26.07
CA GLY A 73 -22.41 -23.20 27.16
C GLY A 73 -23.09 -21.85 27.46
N LEU A 74 -22.85 -20.82 26.64
CA LEU A 74 -23.45 -19.50 26.81
C LEU A 74 -24.89 -19.47 26.28
N ARG A 75 -25.66 -18.49 26.75
CA ARG A 75 -26.94 -18.13 26.14
C ARG A 75 -26.79 -16.81 25.41
N GLY A 76 -27.14 -16.79 24.13
CA GLY A 76 -26.95 -15.62 23.27
C GLY A 76 -28.12 -15.35 22.35
N VAL A 77 -28.11 -14.14 21.78
CA VAL A 77 -29.17 -13.68 20.86
C VAL A 77 -28.74 -13.75 19.39
N ILE A 78 -27.44 -13.68 19.15
CA ILE A 78 -26.82 -13.89 17.84
C ILE A 78 -25.69 -14.87 18.04
N VAL A 79 -25.67 -15.94 17.25
CA VAL A 79 -24.63 -16.96 17.24
C VAL A 79 -24.10 -17.12 15.82
N GLU A 80 -22.79 -17.16 15.69
CA GLU A 80 -22.08 -17.45 14.45
C GLU A 80 -21.09 -18.58 14.71
N GLU A 81 -21.29 -19.69 14.00
CA GLU A 81 -20.45 -20.88 14.09
C GLU A 81 -19.68 -21.01 12.78
N THR A 82 -18.36 -21.01 12.87
CA THR A 82 -17.47 -21.21 11.72
C THR A 82 -16.59 -22.43 11.95
N ALA A 83 -16.49 -23.29 10.94
CA ALA A 83 -15.57 -24.42 10.92
C ALA A 83 -14.56 -24.23 9.77
N GLU A 84 -13.29 -24.08 10.13
CA GLU A 84 -12.18 -23.92 9.19
C GLU A 84 -11.34 -25.19 9.18
N GLN A 85 -11.23 -25.84 8.03
CA GLN A 85 -10.39 -27.01 7.87
C GLN A 85 -8.97 -26.56 7.57
N HIS A 86 -8.03 -26.91 8.44
CA HIS A 86 -6.61 -26.61 8.27
C HIS A 86 -5.89 -27.80 7.64
N PHE A 87 -5.05 -27.50 6.65
CA PHE A 87 -4.26 -28.50 5.94
C PHE A 87 -2.91 -27.92 5.50
N LEU A 88 -1.98 -28.81 5.17
CA LEU A 88 -0.75 -28.47 4.47
C LEU A 88 -0.91 -28.80 2.99
N LYS A 89 -0.38 -27.94 2.12
CA LYS A 89 -0.26 -28.18 0.68
C LYS A 89 1.16 -27.86 0.23
N HIS A 90 1.59 -28.39 -0.90
CA HIS A 90 2.85 -27.96 -1.50
C HIS A 90 2.69 -26.62 -2.21
N ASN A 91 3.69 -25.74 -2.09
CA ASN A 91 3.84 -24.60 -2.98
C ASN A 91 4.58 -25.00 -4.27
N ASP A 92 4.69 -24.09 -5.23
CA ASP A 92 5.36 -24.34 -6.53
C ASP A 92 6.84 -24.76 -6.38
N ALA A 93 7.45 -24.47 -5.23
CA ALA A 93 8.82 -24.86 -4.89
C ALA A 93 8.91 -26.22 -4.16
N GLY A 94 7.79 -26.94 -4.00
CA GLY A 94 7.75 -28.24 -3.32
C GLY A 94 7.83 -28.17 -1.79
N SER A 95 7.76 -26.99 -1.19
CA SER A 95 7.72 -26.82 0.27
C SER A 95 6.29 -26.93 0.82
N TRP A 96 6.13 -27.51 2.00
CA TRP A 96 4.85 -27.56 2.70
C TRP A 96 4.48 -26.18 3.24
N ILE A 97 3.31 -25.69 2.85
CA ILE A 97 2.69 -24.47 3.36
C ILE A 97 1.37 -24.81 4.05
N GLN A 98 1.08 -24.14 5.15
CA GLN A 98 -0.20 -24.26 5.84
C GLN A 98 -1.24 -23.36 5.18
N ASP A 99 -2.42 -23.93 4.95
CA ASP A 99 -3.57 -23.24 4.39
C ASP A 99 -4.83 -23.66 5.16
N SER A 100 -5.93 -22.93 4.95
CA SER A 100 -7.23 -23.28 5.51
C SER A 100 -8.38 -23.04 4.54
N ALA A 101 -9.41 -23.86 4.64
CA ALA A 101 -10.65 -23.71 3.89
C ALA A 101 -11.83 -23.59 4.86
N LEU A 102 -12.66 -22.56 4.69
CA LEU A 102 -13.91 -22.41 5.44
C LEU A 102 -14.89 -23.49 4.96
N MET A 103 -15.23 -24.42 5.85
CA MET A 103 -16.12 -25.54 5.53
C MET A 103 -17.57 -25.25 5.82
N LEU A 104 -17.82 -24.57 6.94
CA LEU A 104 -19.15 -24.21 7.39
C LEU A 104 -19.09 -22.82 7.99
N SER A 105 -20.08 -22.00 7.62
CA SER A 105 -20.39 -20.75 8.31
C SER A 105 -21.90 -20.70 8.47
N MET A 106 -22.36 -20.83 9.70
CA MET A 106 -23.77 -20.76 10.06
C MET A 106 -23.98 -19.58 10.99
N SER A 107 -25.07 -18.86 10.81
CA SER A 107 -25.45 -17.82 11.73
C SER A 107 -26.94 -17.89 12.05
N LYS A 108 -27.24 -17.75 13.33
CA LYS A 108 -28.60 -17.75 13.87
C LYS A 108 -28.79 -16.46 14.68
N GLU A 109 -29.95 -15.84 14.52
CA GLU A 109 -30.37 -14.65 15.26
C GLU A 109 -31.81 -14.84 15.69
N VAL A 110 -32.09 -14.58 16.96
CA VAL A 110 -33.45 -14.60 17.54
C VAL A 110 -33.87 -13.17 17.88
N PRO A 111 -35.17 -12.85 17.95
CA PRO A 111 -35.61 -11.53 18.38
C PRO A 111 -35.03 -11.16 19.75
N TRP A 112 -34.46 -9.97 19.85
CA TRP A 112 -33.81 -9.49 21.07
C TRP A 112 -34.04 -8.00 21.29
N TYR A 113 -33.79 -7.56 22.51
CA TYR A 113 -34.03 -6.21 22.97
C TYR A 113 -32.90 -5.74 23.90
N LEU A 114 -32.86 -4.43 24.12
CA LEU A 114 -32.12 -3.83 25.23
C LEU A 114 -33.08 -3.53 26.38
N ASP A 115 -32.62 -3.85 27.58
CA ASP A 115 -33.34 -3.64 28.83
C ASP A 115 -32.43 -2.85 29.79
N ASP A 116 -32.89 -1.69 30.23
CA ASP A 116 -32.23 -0.84 31.23
C ASP A 116 -32.86 -0.95 32.63
N GLY A 117 -33.89 -1.78 32.78
CA GLY A 117 -34.74 -1.94 33.96
C GLY A 117 -35.98 -1.04 33.96
N SER A 118 -36.10 -0.08 33.05
CA SER A 118 -37.25 0.81 32.93
C SER A 118 -38.23 0.37 31.85
N ASP A 119 -37.72 -0.07 30.70
CA ASP A 119 -38.50 -0.57 29.57
C ASP A 119 -37.63 -1.46 28.68
N ARG A 120 -38.23 -2.07 27.65
CA ARG A 120 -37.54 -2.92 26.67
C ARG A 120 -37.68 -2.35 25.27
N VAL A 121 -36.55 -2.24 24.58
CA VAL A 121 -36.53 -1.73 23.19
C VAL A 121 -35.89 -2.76 22.27
N HIS A 122 -36.63 -3.19 21.26
CA HIS A 122 -36.14 -4.16 20.30
C HIS A 122 -35.06 -3.57 19.37
N VAL A 123 -34.06 -4.36 19.00
CA VAL A 123 -33.00 -3.92 18.09
C VAL A 123 -33.04 -4.77 16.83
N VAL A 124 -33.10 -4.11 15.67
CA VAL A 124 -33.20 -4.77 14.37
C VAL A 124 -32.02 -4.42 13.49
N GLY A 125 -31.42 -5.45 12.87
CA GLY A 125 -30.36 -5.28 11.87
C GLY A 125 -28.98 -4.97 12.44
N ALA A 126 -28.74 -5.23 13.73
CA ALA A 126 -27.49 -4.89 14.42
C ALA A 126 -26.22 -5.41 13.75
N ARG A 127 -26.29 -6.55 13.06
CA ARG A 127 -25.15 -7.12 12.30
C ARG A 127 -24.61 -6.18 11.23
N GLY A 128 -25.45 -5.32 10.67
CA GLY A 128 -25.06 -4.29 9.70
C GLY A 128 -24.61 -2.97 10.34
N ALA A 129 -24.61 -2.87 11.67
CA ALA A 129 -24.23 -1.65 12.36
C ALA A 129 -22.71 -1.49 12.44
N THR A 130 -22.26 -0.24 12.41
CA THR A 130 -20.85 0.07 12.59
C THR A 130 -20.45 -0.17 14.05
N GLY A 131 -19.30 -0.81 14.26
CA GLY A 131 -18.81 -1.14 15.61
C GLY A 131 -19.41 -2.41 16.21
N PHE A 132 -20.33 -3.08 15.50
CA PHE A 132 -20.85 -4.37 15.92
C PHE A 132 -19.76 -5.44 15.76
N ALA A 133 -19.55 -6.23 16.80
CA ALA A 133 -18.62 -7.35 16.78
C ALA A 133 -19.12 -8.43 17.73
N LEU A 134 -19.10 -9.68 17.25
CA LEU A 134 -19.41 -10.85 18.07
C LEU A 134 -18.13 -11.32 18.79
N PRO A 135 -18.10 -11.30 20.14
CA PRO A 135 -16.99 -11.89 20.88
C PRO A 135 -16.93 -13.41 20.63
N VAL A 136 -15.72 -13.96 20.73
CA VAL A 136 -15.51 -15.41 20.66
C VAL A 136 -16.01 -16.03 21.96
N GLY A 137 -17.02 -16.90 21.86
CA GLY A 137 -17.56 -17.66 22.98
C GLY A 137 -16.80 -18.97 23.21
N SER A 138 -16.42 -19.66 22.14
CA SER A 138 -15.60 -20.88 22.18
C SER A 138 -14.73 -20.99 20.94
N GLU A 139 -13.52 -21.54 21.10
CA GLU A 139 -12.59 -21.83 20.02
C GLU A 139 -11.92 -23.17 20.32
N ALA A 140 -12.16 -24.16 19.46
CA ALA A 140 -11.65 -25.50 19.62
C ALA A 140 -10.99 -25.98 18.33
N PHE A 141 -9.83 -26.62 18.45
CA PHE A 141 -9.16 -27.27 17.32
C PHE A 141 -9.28 -28.78 17.48
N GLU A 142 -10.04 -29.42 16.59
CA GLU A 142 -10.15 -30.87 16.50
C GLU A 142 -9.04 -31.37 15.58
N GLU A 143 -7.97 -31.92 16.15
CA GLU A 143 -6.93 -32.56 15.37
C GLU A 143 -7.52 -33.71 14.54
N SER A 144 -7.07 -33.84 13.29
CA SER A 144 -7.41 -35.01 12.48
C SER A 144 -6.88 -36.26 13.17
N GLY A 145 -7.79 -37.05 13.78
CA GLY A 145 -7.43 -38.25 14.52
C GLY A 145 -6.62 -39.23 13.66
N ARG A 146 -5.71 -39.97 14.29
CA ARG A 146 -4.89 -41.05 13.71
C ARG A 146 -5.72 -42.28 13.27
N SER A 147 -6.85 -42.08 12.59
CA SER A 147 -7.60 -43.19 12.01
C SER A 147 -6.82 -43.72 10.81
N LEU A 148 -6.19 -44.88 11.02
CA LEU A 148 -5.36 -45.63 10.07
C LEU A 148 -6.01 -45.87 8.69
N VAL A 149 -7.33 -45.68 8.57
CA VAL A 149 -8.10 -45.94 7.34
C VAL A 149 -8.37 -44.67 6.51
N ARG A 150 -8.25 -43.48 7.09
CA ARG A 150 -8.48 -42.20 6.37
C ARG A 150 -7.20 -41.42 6.07
N GLY A 151 -6.14 -41.65 6.84
CA GLY A 151 -4.84 -40.98 6.66
C GLY A 151 -4.06 -41.37 5.39
N THR A 152 -4.44 -42.44 4.69
CA THR A 152 -3.78 -42.89 3.45
C THR A 152 -4.36 -42.26 2.19
N LEU A 153 -5.58 -41.73 2.22
CA LEU A 153 -6.22 -41.13 1.04
C LEU A 153 -5.83 -39.65 0.85
N ASP A 154 -5.59 -38.92 1.94
CA ASP A 154 -5.23 -37.50 1.90
C ASP A 154 -3.84 -37.28 1.27
N TYR A 155 -2.88 -38.18 1.55
CA TYR A 155 -1.52 -38.11 0.97
C TYR A 155 -1.50 -38.30 -0.55
N LEU A 156 -2.51 -38.97 -1.12
CA LEU A 156 -2.62 -39.20 -2.56
C LEU A 156 -3.05 -37.95 -3.33
N GLN A 157 -3.60 -36.93 -2.65
CA GLN A 157 -4.02 -35.66 -3.27
C GLN A 157 -3.04 -34.50 -3.02
N GLY A 158 -1.89 -34.74 -2.39
CA GLY A 158 -0.89 -33.70 -2.10
C GLY A 158 -1.29 -32.74 -0.97
N LEU A 159 -2.29 -33.11 -0.17
CA LEU A 159 -2.78 -32.35 0.98
C LEU A 159 -2.58 -33.17 2.26
N LYS A 160 -2.06 -32.54 3.32
CA LYS A 160 -1.98 -33.16 4.64
C LYS A 160 -2.92 -32.45 5.60
N MET A 161 -4.02 -33.11 5.94
CA MET A 161 -5.04 -32.57 6.84
C MET A 161 -4.49 -32.44 8.26
N LEU A 162 -4.58 -31.24 8.85
CA LEU A 162 -4.13 -30.96 10.22
C LEU A 162 -5.27 -31.12 11.22
N GLY A 163 -6.45 -30.64 10.86
CA GLY A 163 -7.62 -30.67 11.74
C GLY A 163 -8.66 -29.65 11.33
N VAL A 164 -9.70 -29.52 12.16
CA VAL A 164 -10.78 -28.56 11.97
C VAL A 164 -10.80 -27.61 13.16
N LYS A 165 -10.66 -26.31 12.86
CA LYS A 165 -10.82 -25.23 13.82
C LYS A 165 -12.27 -24.81 13.85
N ARG A 166 -12.95 -25.03 14.97
CA ARG A 166 -14.31 -24.56 15.23
C ARG A 166 -14.25 -23.29 16.07
N ILE A 167 -14.91 -22.24 15.61
CA ILE A 167 -15.05 -20.97 16.34
C ILE A 167 -16.54 -20.70 16.47
N GLU A 168 -16.99 -20.51 17.71
CA GLU A 168 -18.34 -20.08 18.04
C GLU A 168 -18.25 -18.65 18.57
N ARG A 169 -18.89 -17.71 17.86
CA ARG A 169 -19.01 -16.30 18.25
C ARG A 169 -20.43 -16.03 18.68
N VAL A 170 -20.61 -15.36 19.80
CA VAL A 170 -21.91 -15.20 20.45
C VAL A 170 -22.09 -13.77 20.91
N LEU A 171 -23.29 -13.20 20.78
CA LEU A 171 -23.71 -12.04 21.55
C LEU A 171 -24.46 -12.50 22.81
N PRO A 172 -23.81 -12.55 23.99
CA PRO A 172 -24.43 -13.12 25.19
C PRO A 172 -25.53 -12.21 25.74
N ILE A 173 -26.54 -12.83 26.36
CA ILE A 173 -27.52 -12.12 27.19
C ILE A 173 -26.79 -11.41 28.34
N GLY A 174 -27.28 -10.24 28.73
CA GLY A 174 -26.71 -9.42 29.80
C GLY A 174 -25.56 -8.53 29.34
N THR A 175 -25.07 -8.69 28.11
CA THR A 175 -24.04 -7.81 27.54
C THR A 175 -24.57 -6.39 27.49
N SER A 176 -23.79 -5.44 28.02
CA SER A 176 -24.14 -4.02 27.95
C SER A 176 -23.75 -3.47 26.58
N LEU A 177 -24.72 -2.90 25.87
CA LEU A 177 -24.53 -2.30 24.55
C LEU A 177 -25.07 -0.87 24.52
N THR A 178 -24.43 -0.06 23.69
CA THR A 178 -24.93 1.24 23.24
C THR A 178 -25.33 1.11 21.78
N VAL A 179 -26.54 1.56 21.45
CA VAL A 179 -27.10 1.52 20.10
C VAL A 179 -27.47 2.92 19.67
N VAL A 180 -27.03 3.29 18.48
CA VAL A 180 -27.41 4.53 17.79
C VAL A 180 -28.16 4.14 16.53
N GLY A 181 -29.41 4.59 16.41
CA GLY A 181 -30.23 4.27 15.25
C GLY A 181 -31.55 5.03 15.26
N GLU A 182 -32.39 4.73 14.26
CA GLU A 182 -33.71 5.31 14.13
C GLU A 182 -34.67 4.58 15.07
N ALA A 183 -35.34 5.33 15.95
CA ALA A 183 -36.42 4.83 16.76
C ALA A 183 -37.71 4.83 15.94
N ALA A 184 -38.40 3.69 15.96
CA ALA A 184 -39.69 3.51 15.30
C ALA A 184 -40.63 2.74 16.23
N LYS A 185 -41.91 3.06 16.14
CA LYS A 185 -42.99 2.34 16.82
C LYS A 185 -43.72 1.51 15.77
N ASP A 186 -43.96 0.24 16.04
CA ASP A 186 -44.80 -0.59 15.17
C ASP A 186 -46.29 -0.34 15.39
N ASP A 187 -47.14 -0.94 14.56
CA ASP A 187 -48.60 -0.79 14.62
C ASP A 187 -49.20 -1.32 15.94
N VAL A 188 -48.44 -2.15 16.67
CA VAL A 188 -48.83 -2.75 17.96
C VAL A 188 -48.38 -1.88 19.14
N GLY A 189 -47.58 -0.84 18.88
CA GLY A 189 -47.04 0.08 19.89
C GLY A 189 -45.67 -0.33 20.45
N THR A 190 -45.06 -1.41 19.94
CA THR A 190 -43.73 -1.87 20.35
C THR A 190 -42.67 -0.95 19.76
N ILE A 191 -41.73 -0.54 20.61
CA ILE A 191 -40.63 0.34 20.21
C ILE A 191 -39.46 -0.50 19.72
N ARG A 192 -38.93 -0.15 18.54
CA ARG A 192 -37.73 -0.76 17.96
C ARG A 192 -36.74 0.30 17.49
N ILE A 193 -35.45 -0.02 17.61
CA ILE A 193 -34.37 0.69 16.93
C ILE A 193 -33.96 -0.09 15.69
N GLN A 194 -33.93 0.62 14.56
CA GLN A 194 -33.58 0.06 13.26
C GLN A 194 -32.52 0.91 12.56
N ARG A 195 -31.98 0.38 11.45
CA ARG A 195 -31.06 1.13 10.61
C ARG A 195 -31.77 2.35 10.00
N PRO A 196 -31.27 3.58 10.22
CA PRO A 196 -31.84 4.77 9.61
C PRO A 196 -31.68 4.78 8.09
N HIS A 197 -32.65 5.40 7.39
CA HIS A 197 -32.52 5.67 5.95
C HIS A 197 -31.35 6.61 5.63
N LYS A 198 -31.12 7.60 6.51
CA LYS A 198 -30.00 8.53 6.45
C LYS A 198 -29.48 8.76 7.86
N GLY A 199 -28.20 8.48 8.07
CA GLY A 199 -27.55 8.75 9.35
C GLY A 199 -26.71 7.58 9.86
N PRO A 200 -26.09 7.76 11.03
CA PRO A 200 -25.24 6.76 11.63
C PRO A 200 -26.06 5.60 12.20
N PHE A 201 -25.55 4.38 12.01
CA PHE A 201 -26.06 3.20 12.68
C PHE A 201 -24.92 2.50 13.41
N TYR A 202 -24.95 2.53 14.74
CA TYR A 202 -23.90 1.94 15.58
C TYR A 202 -24.51 0.98 16.59
N VAL A 203 -23.83 -0.13 16.80
CA VAL A 203 -24.11 -1.06 17.90
C VAL A 203 -22.74 -1.42 18.47
N SER A 204 -22.45 -1.03 19.71
CA SER A 204 -21.12 -1.23 20.27
C SER A 204 -21.19 -1.44 21.78
N PRO A 205 -20.26 -2.22 22.37
CA PRO A 205 -20.12 -2.29 23.83
C PRO A 205 -19.54 -1.01 24.45
N LYS A 206 -19.02 -0.09 23.63
CA LYS A 206 -18.47 1.19 24.10
C LYS A 206 -19.57 2.24 24.27
N THR A 207 -19.38 3.16 25.21
CA THR A 207 -20.32 4.27 25.43
C THR A 207 -20.25 5.30 24.31
N ILE A 208 -21.33 6.05 24.10
CA ILE A 208 -21.39 7.09 23.05
C ILE A 208 -20.26 8.13 23.17
N ASP A 209 -19.91 8.53 24.39
CA ASP A 209 -18.81 9.48 24.63
C ASP A 209 -17.45 8.88 24.25
N GLN A 210 -17.23 7.58 24.49
CA GLN A 210 -16.03 6.89 24.03
C GLN A 210 -15.98 6.77 22.51
N LEU A 211 -17.11 6.54 21.83
CA LEU A 211 -17.18 6.53 20.37
C LEU A 211 -16.81 7.92 19.81
N ILE A 212 -17.43 8.98 20.32
CA ILE A 212 -17.17 10.37 19.91
C ILE A 212 -15.70 10.74 20.15
N ALA A 213 -15.15 10.41 21.31
CA ALA A 213 -13.76 10.69 21.65
C ALA A 213 -12.79 9.95 20.73
N ASN A 214 -13.07 8.68 20.41
CA ASN A 214 -12.24 7.88 19.51
C ASN A 214 -12.26 8.46 18.09
N LEU A 215 -13.45 8.72 17.53
CA LEU A 215 -13.59 9.34 16.20
C LEU A 215 -12.90 10.70 16.13
N GLY A 216 -13.02 11.53 17.18
CA GLY A 216 -12.33 12.82 17.28
C GLY A 216 -10.80 12.69 17.36
N LYS A 217 -10.28 11.64 17.99
CA LYS A 217 -8.84 11.33 18.01
C LYS A 217 -8.35 10.93 16.60
N TRP A 218 -9.06 10.04 15.93
CA TRP A 218 -8.74 9.63 14.56
C TRP A 218 -8.83 10.79 13.57
N ALA A 219 -9.88 11.62 13.66
CA ALA A 219 -10.03 12.81 12.82
C ALA A 219 -8.84 13.77 12.96
N ARG A 220 -8.39 14.05 14.20
CA ARG A 220 -7.19 14.86 14.46
C ARG A 220 -5.92 14.21 13.92
N TRP A 221 -5.74 12.91 14.15
CA TRP A 221 -4.59 12.16 13.65
C TRP A 221 -4.50 12.23 12.12
N TYR A 222 -5.59 11.92 11.42
CA TYR A 222 -5.65 11.98 9.96
C TYR A 222 -5.40 13.39 9.42
N LYS A 223 -5.92 14.42 10.10
CA LYS A 223 -5.64 15.82 9.76
C LYS A 223 -4.14 16.13 9.84
N TYR A 224 -3.47 15.78 10.95
CA TYR A 224 -2.04 16.04 11.10
C TYR A 224 -1.19 15.24 10.13
N ALA A 225 -1.52 13.95 9.91
CA ALA A 225 -0.84 13.11 8.95
C ALA A 225 -0.98 13.65 7.51
N SER A 226 -2.17 14.12 7.13
CA SER A 226 -2.43 14.75 5.83
C SER A 226 -1.59 16.02 5.65
N VAL A 227 -1.54 16.91 6.65
CA VAL A 227 -0.70 18.11 6.60
C VAL A 227 0.78 17.74 6.46
N GLY A 228 1.26 16.78 7.25
CA GLY A 228 2.65 16.31 7.17
C GLY A 228 3.03 15.76 5.78
N LEU A 229 2.19 14.91 5.20
CA LEU A 229 2.40 14.38 3.85
C LEU A 229 2.32 15.46 2.77
N THR A 230 1.47 16.47 2.96
CA THR A 230 1.37 17.61 2.02
C THR A 230 2.66 18.43 2.01
N VAL A 231 3.20 18.76 3.20
CA VAL A 231 4.46 19.50 3.33
C VAL A 231 5.63 18.70 2.73
N PHE A 232 5.69 17.40 3.04
CA PHE A 232 6.74 16.53 2.52
C PHE A 232 6.65 16.33 0.99
N GLY A 233 5.44 16.11 0.47
CA GLY A 233 5.18 16.01 -0.97
C GLY A 233 5.56 17.29 -1.71
N ALA A 234 5.16 18.46 -1.19
CA ALA A 234 5.54 19.75 -1.75
C ALA A 234 7.06 19.96 -1.77
N TYR A 235 7.76 19.57 -0.70
CA TYR A 235 9.22 19.60 -0.65
C TYR A 235 9.87 18.72 -1.72
N LEU A 236 9.40 17.49 -1.93
CA LEU A 236 9.95 16.60 -2.96
C LEU A 236 9.74 17.16 -4.37
N ILE A 237 8.56 17.72 -4.65
CA ILE A 237 8.25 18.36 -5.93
C ILE A 237 9.14 19.58 -6.13
N ALA A 238 9.26 20.45 -5.13
CA ALA A 238 10.12 21.64 -5.18
C ALA A 238 11.59 21.26 -5.39
N LYS A 239 12.12 20.26 -4.67
CA LYS A 239 13.48 19.76 -4.84
C LYS A 239 13.73 19.22 -6.25
N HIS A 240 12.75 18.54 -6.84
CA HIS A 240 12.85 18.06 -8.22
C HIS A 240 12.80 19.22 -9.22
N ALA A 241 11.87 20.16 -9.04
CA ALA A 241 11.73 21.34 -9.88
C ALA A 241 12.98 22.22 -9.86
N ILE A 242 13.57 22.46 -8.68
CA ILE A 242 14.81 23.23 -8.53
C ILE A 242 15.96 22.55 -9.29
N ARG A 243 16.17 21.24 -9.11
CA ARG A 243 17.21 20.50 -9.86
C ARG A 243 16.99 20.59 -11.36
N TYR A 244 15.75 20.41 -11.81
CA TYR A 244 15.38 20.52 -13.21
C TYR A 244 15.64 21.93 -13.79
N ILE A 245 15.26 22.98 -13.05
CA ILE A 245 15.48 24.38 -13.46
C ILE A 245 16.98 24.70 -13.50
N LEU A 246 17.76 24.29 -12.49
CA LEU A 246 19.20 24.51 -12.44
C LEU A 246 19.92 23.78 -13.58
N GLU A 247 19.56 22.53 -13.87
CA GLU A 247 20.09 21.79 -15.02
C GLU A 247 19.73 22.45 -16.35
N ARG A 248 18.48 22.91 -16.49
CA ARG A 248 18.03 23.62 -17.70
C ARG A 248 18.79 24.94 -17.90
N ARG A 249 18.96 25.74 -16.85
CA ARG A 249 19.77 26.98 -16.88
C ARG A 249 21.20 26.68 -17.30
N ARG A 250 21.84 25.65 -16.72
CA ARG A 250 23.20 25.24 -17.07
C ARG A 250 23.34 24.83 -18.54
N ARG A 251 22.37 24.08 -19.08
CA ARG A 251 22.34 23.70 -20.51
C ARG A 251 22.20 24.92 -21.42
N SER A 252 21.33 25.87 -21.08
CA SER A 252 21.15 27.11 -21.83
C SER A 252 22.40 27.99 -21.82
N GLU A 253 23.07 28.12 -20.67
CA GLU A 253 24.34 28.84 -20.57
C GLU A 253 25.44 28.20 -21.42
N LEU A 254 25.56 26.87 -21.39
CA LEU A 254 26.53 26.14 -22.21
C LEU A 254 26.25 26.32 -23.70
N GLN A 255 25.00 26.16 -24.14
CA GLN A 255 24.61 26.41 -25.54
C GLN A 255 24.91 27.85 -25.96
N ARG A 256 24.61 28.85 -25.12
CA ARG A 256 24.93 30.25 -25.40
C ARG A 256 26.44 30.48 -25.55
N LYS A 257 27.27 29.88 -24.69
CA LYS A 257 28.74 29.93 -24.79
C LYS A 257 29.25 29.26 -26.06
N VAL A 258 28.71 28.10 -26.43
CA VAL A 258 29.08 27.38 -27.67
C VAL A 258 28.72 28.21 -28.91
N LEU A 259 27.52 28.79 -28.97
CA LEU A 259 27.10 29.65 -30.07
C LEU A 259 27.96 30.92 -30.19
N ALA A 260 28.28 31.56 -29.06
CA ALA A 260 29.18 32.72 -29.05
C ALA A 260 30.60 32.37 -29.54
N ALA A 261 31.15 31.23 -29.12
CA ALA A 261 32.44 30.75 -29.59
C ALA A 261 32.42 30.39 -31.10
N ALA A 262 31.32 29.81 -31.60
CA ALA A 262 31.15 29.53 -33.02
C ALA A 262 31.03 30.82 -33.86
N ALA A 263 30.34 31.84 -33.34
CA ALA A 263 30.26 33.15 -33.99
C ALA A 263 31.62 33.88 -34.04
N ALA A 264 32.40 33.84 -32.95
CA ALA A 264 33.75 34.40 -32.91
C ALA A 264 34.72 33.71 -33.90
N LYS A 265 34.57 32.39 -34.11
CA LYS A 265 35.32 31.67 -35.16
C LYS A 265 34.95 32.11 -36.58
N LYS A 266 33.70 32.52 -36.84
CA LYS A 266 33.27 33.02 -38.16
C LYS A 266 33.79 34.42 -38.45
N SER A 267 33.87 35.31 -37.46
CA SER A 267 34.42 36.66 -37.66
C SER A 267 35.93 36.68 -37.86
N GLY A 268 36.66 35.68 -37.34
CA GLY A 268 38.11 35.52 -37.54
C GLY A 268 38.53 34.93 -38.89
N SER A 269 37.60 34.63 -39.80
CA SER A 269 37.88 34.03 -41.11
C SER A 269 37.78 35.04 -42.28
N ASN A 270 37.46 36.30 -42.01
CA ASN A 270 37.17 37.31 -43.04
C ASN A 270 38.28 38.33 -43.30
N ASN A 271 39.46 38.21 -42.66
CA ASN A 271 40.51 39.23 -42.74
C ASN A 271 41.83 38.78 -43.39
N ASP A 272 41.94 37.58 -43.95
CA ASP A 272 43.16 37.14 -44.62
C ASP A 272 42.85 36.53 -46.00
N VAL A 273 42.50 37.40 -46.97
CA VAL A 273 42.54 37.08 -48.40
C VAL A 273 43.35 38.16 -49.10
N GLU A 274 44.66 37.96 -49.16
CA GLU A 274 45.51 38.35 -50.30
C GLU A 274 46.93 37.83 -50.06
N LYS A 275 47.27 36.68 -50.66
CA LYS A 275 48.46 36.44 -51.51
C LYS A 275 48.72 34.93 -51.69
N ALA A 276 48.57 34.46 -52.94
CA ALA A 276 49.05 33.16 -53.43
C ALA A 276 50.57 33.03 -53.21
N ASP A 277 51.19 31.86 -53.02
CA ASP A 277 51.07 30.66 -53.84
C ASP A 277 51.78 29.46 -53.14
N SER A 278 51.54 28.25 -53.64
CA SER A 278 52.25 26.98 -53.38
C SER A 278 51.70 26.02 -52.31
N LEU A 279 50.85 25.10 -52.80
CA LEU A 279 50.88 23.65 -52.59
C LEU A 279 51.08 23.08 -51.16
N SER A 280 50.01 22.40 -50.71
CA SER A 280 49.95 21.34 -49.69
C SER A 280 50.07 21.74 -48.21
N ASP A 281 48.94 22.04 -47.57
CA ASP A 281 48.82 21.90 -46.11
C ASP A 281 47.39 21.59 -45.65
N VAL A 282 46.74 20.61 -46.30
CA VAL A 282 45.44 20.05 -45.90
C VAL A 282 45.58 19.00 -44.77
N ALA A 283 46.78 18.81 -44.18
CA ALA A 283 47.05 17.70 -43.26
C ALA A 283 47.61 18.09 -41.88
N LYS A 284 47.29 19.27 -41.34
CA LYS A 284 47.65 19.65 -39.95
C LYS A 284 46.44 20.01 -39.12
N ARG A 285 45.56 19.03 -38.90
CA ARG A 285 44.52 19.10 -37.85
C ARG A 285 44.26 17.78 -37.14
N ASP A 286 45.29 16.94 -36.99
CA ASP A 286 45.17 15.70 -36.19
C ASP A 286 46.44 15.27 -35.44
N ARG A 287 47.36 16.19 -35.13
CA ARG A 287 48.56 15.88 -34.32
C ARG A 287 48.45 16.40 -32.91
N LEU A 288 47.74 15.65 -32.08
CA LEU A 288 47.91 15.63 -30.62
C LEU A 288 47.55 14.27 -30.01
N MET A 289 47.63 13.19 -30.80
CA MET A 289 47.79 11.85 -30.23
C MET A 289 49.30 11.61 -30.05
N PRO A 290 49.79 11.39 -28.83
CA PRO A 290 51.20 11.14 -28.60
C PRO A 290 51.62 9.84 -29.29
N ASP A 291 52.86 9.79 -29.81
CA ASP A 291 53.44 8.65 -30.55
C ASP A 291 53.72 7.42 -29.64
N LEU A 292 52.88 7.19 -28.64
CA LEU A 292 53.04 6.20 -27.59
C LEU A 292 52.33 4.88 -27.93
N CYS A 293 52.88 3.79 -27.41
CA CYS A 293 52.30 2.46 -27.44
C CYS A 293 50.92 2.47 -26.81
N VAL A 294 49.89 2.01 -27.52
CA VAL A 294 48.49 2.00 -27.04
C VAL A 294 48.23 1.05 -25.87
N ILE A 295 49.22 0.21 -25.51
CA ILE A 295 49.11 -0.77 -24.42
C ILE A 295 49.73 -0.21 -23.14
N CYS A 296 51.02 0.13 -23.16
CA CYS A 296 51.68 0.64 -21.96
C CYS A 296 51.53 2.15 -21.77
N LEU A 297 51.29 2.91 -22.85
CA LEU A 297 51.27 4.38 -22.87
C LEU A 297 52.55 5.03 -22.30
N GLU A 298 53.64 4.27 -22.19
CA GLU A 298 54.91 4.71 -21.60
C GLU A 298 56.02 4.88 -22.65
N GLN A 299 56.08 3.98 -23.64
CA GLN A 299 57.12 3.96 -24.67
C GLN A 299 56.53 4.30 -26.03
N GLU A 300 57.33 4.91 -26.91
CA GLU A 300 56.91 5.15 -28.29
C GLU A 300 56.65 3.84 -29.04
N TYR A 301 55.64 3.85 -29.94
CA TYR A 301 55.41 2.68 -30.77
C TYR A 301 56.57 2.51 -31.77
N ASN A 302 57.10 1.29 -31.85
CA ASN A 302 58.25 0.98 -32.71
C ASN A 302 58.18 -0.44 -33.28
N ALA A 303 56.99 -1.06 -33.29
CA ALA A 303 56.76 -2.38 -33.85
C ALA A 303 55.63 -2.36 -34.91
N VAL A 304 55.85 -3.04 -36.03
CA VAL A 304 54.86 -3.26 -37.11
C VAL A 304 54.38 -4.71 -37.07
N PHE A 305 53.07 -4.92 -37.18
CA PHE A 305 52.46 -6.26 -37.26
C PHE A 305 52.25 -6.73 -38.70
N VAL A 306 52.84 -7.85 -39.11
CA VAL A 306 52.67 -8.47 -40.44
C VAL A 306 51.60 -9.57 -40.37
N PRO A 307 50.67 -9.66 -41.35
CA PRO A 307 50.61 -8.90 -42.61
C PRO A 307 49.77 -7.61 -42.55
N CYS A 308 49.22 -7.23 -41.40
CA CYS A 308 48.26 -6.11 -41.35
C CYS A 308 48.84 -4.70 -41.46
N GLY A 309 50.14 -4.52 -41.21
CA GLY A 309 50.86 -3.25 -41.34
C GLY A 309 50.66 -2.24 -40.20
N HIS A 310 49.84 -2.54 -39.18
CA HIS A 310 49.56 -1.59 -38.10
C HIS A 310 50.76 -1.39 -37.15
N MET A 311 50.99 -0.13 -36.79
CA MET A 311 52.02 0.33 -35.85
C MET A 311 51.36 1.04 -34.66
N CYS A 312 51.10 0.30 -33.58
CA CYS A 312 50.44 0.87 -32.41
C CYS A 312 51.08 0.46 -31.08
N CYS A 313 52.13 -0.38 -31.10
CA CYS A 313 52.74 -0.92 -29.89
C CYS A 313 54.26 -0.75 -29.91
N CYS A 314 54.88 -0.68 -28.73
CA CYS A 314 56.32 -0.85 -28.59
C CYS A 314 56.69 -2.34 -28.69
N THR A 315 57.97 -2.63 -28.94
CA THR A 315 58.46 -4.02 -29.08
C THR A 315 58.16 -4.90 -27.87
N THR A 316 58.22 -4.34 -26.66
CA THR A 316 57.96 -5.08 -25.41
C THR A 316 56.49 -5.48 -25.29
N CYS A 317 55.56 -4.58 -25.58
CA CYS A 317 54.13 -4.94 -25.56
C CYS A 317 53.77 -5.87 -26.72
N SER A 318 54.41 -5.70 -27.88
CA SER A 318 54.11 -6.48 -29.07
C SER A 318 54.43 -7.99 -28.94
N SER A 319 55.44 -8.36 -28.13
CA SER A 319 55.83 -9.77 -27.94
C SER A 319 54.80 -10.62 -27.20
N HIS A 320 53.85 -9.99 -26.51
CA HIS A 320 52.79 -10.67 -25.76
C HIS A 320 51.47 -10.79 -26.54
N LEU A 321 51.45 -10.38 -27.81
CA LEU A 321 50.23 -10.34 -28.62
C LEU A 321 50.24 -11.41 -29.72
N THR A 322 49.12 -12.12 -29.83
CA THR A 322 48.83 -13.04 -30.94
C THR A 322 48.03 -12.37 -32.06
N ASN A 323 47.33 -11.27 -31.77
CA ASN A 323 46.45 -10.56 -32.69
C ASN A 323 46.68 -9.04 -32.60
N CYS A 324 46.55 -8.34 -33.73
CA CYS A 324 46.69 -6.90 -33.78
C CYS A 324 45.58 -6.20 -32.95
N PRO A 325 45.90 -5.29 -32.02
CA PRO A 325 44.90 -4.59 -31.21
C PRO A 325 43.91 -3.75 -32.02
N LEU A 326 44.33 -3.25 -33.18
CA LEU A 326 43.51 -2.38 -34.03
C LEU A 326 42.55 -3.16 -34.92
N CYS A 327 43.06 -4.15 -35.66
CA CYS A 327 42.26 -4.87 -36.66
C CYS A 327 41.96 -6.33 -36.32
N ARG A 328 42.47 -6.83 -35.19
CA ARG A 328 42.29 -8.20 -34.67
C ARG A 328 42.82 -9.33 -35.56
N ARG A 329 43.46 -8.99 -36.68
CA ARG A 329 44.13 -9.98 -37.55
C ARG A 329 45.28 -10.66 -36.79
N GLN A 330 45.43 -11.96 -36.99
CA GLN A 330 46.52 -12.75 -36.39
C GLN A 330 47.88 -12.19 -36.82
N ILE A 331 48.79 -12.07 -35.86
CA ILE A 331 50.15 -11.57 -36.09
C ILE A 331 51.02 -12.76 -36.46
N GLU A 332 51.56 -12.75 -37.68
CA GLU A 332 52.50 -13.77 -38.14
C GLU A 332 53.95 -13.38 -37.81
N LYS A 333 54.26 -12.09 -37.89
CA LYS A 333 55.59 -11.56 -37.61
C LYS A 333 55.51 -10.14 -37.05
N VAL A 334 56.37 -9.85 -36.09
CA VAL A 334 56.59 -8.49 -35.58
C VAL A 334 57.93 -7.97 -36.08
N VAL A 335 57.93 -6.78 -36.67
CA VAL A 335 59.15 -6.13 -37.17
C VAL A 335 59.40 -4.85 -36.40
N LYS A 336 60.58 -4.71 -35.78
CA LYS A 336 61.00 -3.47 -35.13
C LYS A 336 61.37 -2.42 -36.18
N THR A 337 60.81 -1.23 -36.05
CA THR A 337 61.13 -0.08 -36.89
C THR A 337 62.04 0.89 -36.16
N PHE A 338 63.04 1.40 -36.86
CA PHE A 338 63.89 2.49 -36.39
C PHE A 338 63.47 3.76 -37.15
N ARG A 339 63.11 4.80 -36.42
CA ARG A 339 62.90 6.15 -36.98
C ARG A 339 64.22 6.91 -36.85
N HIS A 340 64.61 7.63 -37.90
CA HIS A 340 65.80 8.48 -37.93
C HIS A 340 65.51 9.87 -37.38
#